data_AF-A0A451G4N6-F1
#
_entry.id   AF-A0A451G4N6-F1
#
_cell.length_a   1.000
_cell.length_b   1.000
_cell.length_c   1.000
_cell.angle_alpha   90.00
_cell.angle_beta   90.00
_cell.angle_gamma   90.00
#
_symmetry.space_group_name_H-M   'P 1'
#
loop_
_entity.id
_entity.type
_entity.pdbx_description
1 polymer ?
#
loop_
_entity_poly.entity_id
_entity_poly.type
_entity_poly.pdbx_seq_one_letter_code
_entity_poly.pdbx_strand_id
1 'polypeptide(L)'
;MSDYFQQHFLDFAEWLVKRRGTNFAATSIKRYFEYFFQLDQFTLEIKRFPSYQQILHQFSVKKTRKYLLVTKFLDELEIVKLKPEVKEQYSHLNTIEKYITYFEAETTWHSLINDYYVFLKQKHITLKSLRLALTPAFHLLKNCQYFCFENPTQDILDGYLWASPGQKSAITGFVHFLNKNHSCSIKLEGIDKKIKLSRPLESNKHLKQKLISTLRFPTKSEQYIQTLLKRAVEYLHLIKVPNYTIITCSKKTFQTQHLHIAGQKLYIPNDIFTFMD
;
A
#
# COMPACT_ATOMS: atom_id res chain seq x y z
N MET A 1 20.49 -30.36 13.71
CA MET A 1 20.71 -29.39 12.64
C MET A 1 22.22 -29.26 12.50
N SER A 2 22.76 -29.24 11.29
CA SER A 2 24.20 -29.08 11.06
C SER A 2 24.70 -27.71 11.53
N ASP A 3 26.00 -27.62 11.85
CA ASP A 3 26.64 -26.36 12.28
C ASP A 3 26.47 -25.25 11.22
N TYR A 4 26.49 -25.62 9.94
CA TYR A 4 26.25 -24.72 8.82
C TYR A 4 24.83 -24.10 8.87
N PHE A 5 23.78 -24.91 9.05
CA PHE A 5 22.41 -24.39 9.13
C PHE A 5 22.09 -23.72 10.48
N GLN A 6 22.84 -24.06 11.53
CA GLN A 6 22.73 -23.39 12.82
C GLN A 6 23.15 -21.93 12.73
N GLN A 7 24.25 -21.64 12.04
CA GLN A 7 24.66 -20.25 11.80
C GLN A 7 23.62 -19.49 10.96
N HIS A 8 23.15 -20.08 9.85
CA HIS A 8 22.11 -19.47 9.03
C HIS A 8 20.79 -19.23 9.77
N PHE A 9 20.45 -20.09 10.73
CA PHE A 9 19.27 -19.90 11.57
C PHE A 9 19.44 -18.75 12.56
N LEU A 10 20.63 -18.58 13.15
CA LEU A 10 20.93 -17.45 14.03
C LEU A 10 20.90 -16.13 13.25
N ASP A 11 21.54 -16.10 12.09
CA ASP A 11 21.54 -14.94 11.19
C ASP A 11 20.10 -14.60 10.75
N PHE A 12 19.27 -15.62 10.49
CA PHE A 12 17.86 -15.44 10.19
C PHE A 12 17.08 -14.87 11.38
N ALA A 13 17.35 -15.32 12.60
CA ALA A 13 16.68 -14.83 13.80
C ALA A 13 16.96 -13.33 14.02
N GLU A 14 18.21 -12.90 13.88
CA GLU A 14 18.59 -11.49 13.94
C GLU A 14 17.96 -10.67 12.81
N TRP A 15 18.02 -11.19 11.58
CA TRP A 15 17.39 -10.57 10.41
C TRP A 15 15.87 -10.40 10.62
N LEU A 16 15.22 -11.39 11.24
CA LEU A 16 13.79 -11.39 11.51
C LEU A 16 13.43 -10.33 12.54
N VAL A 17 14.22 -10.20 13.62
CA VAL A 17 14.05 -9.14 14.63
C VAL A 17 14.18 -7.76 14.00
N LYS A 18 15.25 -7.52 13.22
CA LYS A 18 15.49 -6.24 12.53
C LYS A 18 14.33 -5.86 11.59
N ARG A 19 13.63 -6.85 11.02
CA ARG A 19 12.62 -6.60 9.99
C ARG A 19 11.17 -6.60 10.47
N ARG A 20 10.86 -7.37 11.51
CA ARG A 20 9.50 -7.60 12.02
C ARG A 20 9.31 -7.21 13.48
N GLY A 21 10.38 -6.81 14.15
CA GLY A 21 10.39 -6.52 15.57
C GLY A 21 10.42 -7.77 16.43
N THR A 22 10.80 -7.56 17.69
CA THR A 22 11.09 -8.62 18.67
C THR A 22 9.87 -9.49 18.98
N ASN A 23 8.68 -8.89 19.11
CA ASN A 23 7.44 -9.62 19.47
C ASN A 23 7.02 -10.63 18.39
N PHE A 24 7.12 -10.23 17.12
CA PHE A 24 6.83 -11.14 16.00
C PHE A 24 7.89 -12.23 15.90
N ALA A 25 9.17 -11.88 16.06
CA ALA A 25 10.25 -12.86 16.00
C ALA A 25 10.07 -13.93 17.10
N ALA A 26 9.90 -13.53 18.35
CA ALA A 26 9.75 -14.45 19.49
C ALA A 26 8.58 -15.44 19.32
N THR A 27 7.43 -14.97 18.83
CA THR A 27 6.23 -15.80 18.65
C THR A 27 6.32 -16.74 17.45
N SER A 28 7.13 -16.41 16.44
CA SER A 28 7.20 -17.18 15.18
C SER A 28 8.48 -18.00 15.01
N ILE A 29 9.52 -17.77 15.82
CA ILE A 29 10.85 -18.36 15.64
C ILE A 29 10.84 -19.89 15.74
N LYS A 30 10.06 -20.46 16.66
CA LYS A 30 9.91 -21.94 16.80
C LYS A 30 9.45 -22.57 15.49
N ARG A 31 8.45 -21.97 14.85
CA ARG A 31 7.89 -22.46 13.58
C ARG A 31 8.94 -22.37 12.47
N TYR A 32 9.76 -21.33 12.45
CA TYR A 32 10.84 -21.20 11.47
C TYR A 32 11.97 -22.19 11.72
N PHE A 33 12.31 -22.48 12.98
CA PHE A 33 13.29 -23.49 13.34
C PHE A 33 12.94 -24.87 12.75
N GLU A 34 11.68 -25.30 12.88
CA GLU A 34 11.20 -26.56 12.29
C GLU A 34 11.42 -26.62 10.77
N TYR A 35 11.30 -25.48 10.09
CA TYR A 35 11.53 -25.41 8.64
C TYR A 35 13.02 -25.38 8.28
N PHE A 36 13.85 -24.69 9.06
CA PHE A 36 15.31 -24.74 8.91
C PHE A 36 15.84 -26.16 9.12
N PHE A 37 15.32 -26.88 10.12
CA PHE A 37 15.65 -28.29 10.32
C PHE A 37 15.30 -29.16 9.11
N GLN A 38 14.13 -28.93 8.50
CA GLN A 38 13.72 -29.65 7.29
C GLN A 38 14.58 -29.31 6.07
N LEU A 39 14.99 -28.05 5.92
CA LEU A 39 15.91 -27.63 4.86
C LEU A 39 17.31 -28.23 5.05
N ASP A 40 17.77 -28.33 6.29
CA ASP A 40 19.04 -28.96 6.63
C ASP A 40 19.02 -30.46 6.29
N GLN A 41 17.97 -31.19 6.68
CA GLN A 41 17.78 -32.60 6.30
C GLN A 41 17.80 -32.77 4.77
N PHE A 42 17.06 -31.93 4.05
CA PHE A 42 17.04 -31.99 2.59
C PHE A 42 18.40 -31.66 1.96
N THR A 43 19.15 -30.74 2.56
CA THR A 43 20.51 -30.39 2.13
C THR A 43 21.48 -31.55 2.33
N LEU A 44 21.36 -32.25 3.47
CA LEU A 44 22.15 -33.46 3.77
C LEU A 44 21.85 -34.59 2.78
N GLU A 45 20.58 -34.79 2.42
CA GLU A 45 20.15 -35.79 1.43
C GLU A 45 20.78 -35.56 0.05
N ILE A 46 20.79 -34.31 -0.43
CA ILE A 46 21.32 -33.97 -1.78
C ILE A 46 22.79 -33.54 -1.76
N LYS A 47 23.43 -33.51 -0.59
CA LYS A 47 24.84 -33.11 -0.35
C LYS A 47 25.24 -31.73 -0.90
N ARG A 48 24.28 -30.82 -1.08
CA ARG A 48 24.49 -29.43 -1.52
C ARG A 48 23.27 -28.59 -1.16
N PHE A 49 23.41 -27.27 -1.15
CA PHE A 49 22.24 -26.41 -0.90
C PHE A 49 21.17 -26.62 -1.99
N PRO A 50 19.89 -26.84 -1.63
CA PRO A 50 18.82 -27.08 -2.59
C PRO A 50 18.49 -25.82 -3.38
N SER A 51 18.28 -25.97 -4.68
CA SER A 51 17.77 -24.86 -5.49
C SER A 51 16.32 -24.55 -5.09
N TYR A 52 15.85 -23.34 -5.38
CA TYR A 52 14.47 -22.98 -5.07
C TYR A 52 13.43 -23.93 -5.67
N GLN A 53 13.68 -24.44 -6.88
CA GLN A 53 12.79 -25.42 -7.51
C GLN A 53 12.76 -26.75 -6.74
N GLN A 54 13.90 -27.18 -6.21
CA GLN A 54 14.00 -28.38 -5.39
C GLN A 54 13.28 -28.18 -4.04
N ILE A 55 13.41 -27.00 -3.41
CA ILE A 55 12.66 -26.64 -2.20
C ILE A 55 11.15 -26.66 -2.47
N LEU A 56 10.69 -26.07 -3.58
CA LEU A 56 9.28 -26.06 -3.96
C LEU A 56 8.72 -27.47 -4.19
N HIS A 57 9.48 -28.32 -4.86
CA HIS A 57 9.07 -29.70 -5.15
C HIS A 57 9.00 -30.53 -3.87
N GLN A 58 10.00 -30.43 -3.00
CA GLN A 58 10.08 -31.19 -1.75
C GLN A 58 9.04 -30.76 -0.72
N PHE A 59 8.82 -29.45 -0.57
CA PHE A 59 7.97 -28.92 0.51
C PHE A 59 6.57 -28.54 0.06
N SER A 60 6.24 -28.60 -1.24
CA SER A 60 5.04 -28.05 -1.87
C SER A 60 4.96 -26.52 -1.86
N VAL A 61 4.19 -25.98 -2.82
CA VAL A 61 3.93 -24.54 -2.96
C VAL A 61 3.28 -23.95 -1.70
N LYS A 62 2.37 -24.69 -1.04
CA LYS A 62 1.64 -24.22 0.14
C LYS A 62 2.55 -24.04 1.35
N LYS A 63 3.47 -24.98 1.58
CA LYS A 63 4.45 -24.89 2.68
C LYS A 63 5.51 -23.84 2.38
N THR A 64 6.00 -23.76 1.15
CA THR A 64 6.97 -22.72 0.75
C THR A 64 6.38 -21.31 0.90
N ARG A 65 5.10 -21.13 0.58
CA ARG A 65 4.36 -19.88 0.87
C ARG A 65 4.21 -19.59 2.37
N LYS A 66 4.10 -20.61 3.23
CA LYS A 66 4.04 -20.46 4.69
C LYS A 66 5.37 -19.98 5.28
N TYR A 67 6.49 -20.38 4.69
CA TYR A 67 7.85 -20.08 5.16
C TYR A 67 8.55 -19.01 4.32
N LEU A 68 7.76 -18.09 3.75
CA LEU A 68 8.15 -17.05 2.82
C LEU A 68 9.35 -16.19 3.29
N LEU A 69 9.43 -15.91 4.60
CA LEU A 69 10.51 -15.11 5.19
C LEU A 69 11.87 -15.82 5.13
N VAL A 70 11.89 -17.15 5.29
CA VAL A 70 13.11 -17.94 5.19
C VAL A 70 13.66 -17.91 3.77
N THR A 71 12.79 -18.09 2.77
CA THR A 71 13.20 -18.02 1.37
C THR A 71 13.72 -16.63 0.96
N LYS A 72 13.23 -15.56 1.59
CA LYS A 72 13.70 -14.19 1.33
C LYS A 72 15.06 -13.93 1.96
N PHE A 73 15.26 -14.41 3.18
CA PHE A 73 16.56 -14.37 3.83
C PHE A 73 17.63 -15.12 3.01
N LEU A 74 17.30 -16.31 2.50
CA LEU A 74 18.21 -17.10 1.67
C LEU A 74 18.52 -16.46 0.30
N ASP A 75 17.59 -15.69 -0.27
CA ASP A 75 17.82 -14.91 -1.50
C ASP A 75 18.68 -13.67 -1.23
N GLU A 76 18.44 -12.96 -0.12
CA GLU A 76 19.23 -11.77 0.27
C GLU A 76 20.69 -12.12 0.61
N LEU A 77 20.96 -13.35 1.06
CA LEU A 77 22.32 -13.88 1.25
C LEU A 77 22.91 -14.53 -0.03
N GLU A 78 22.21 -14.44 -1.17
CA GLU A 78 22.55 -15.08 -2.44
C GLU A 78 22.75 -16.61 -2.39
N ILE A 79 22.30 -17.26 -1.32
CA ILE A 79 22.40 -18.72 -1.10
C ILE A 79 21.45 -19.46 -2.07
N VAL A 80 20.31 -18.84 -2.41
CA VAL A 80 19.35 -19.38 -3.39
C VAL A 80 18.95 -18.30 -4.38
N LYS A 81 19.30 -18.47 -5.66
CA LYS A 81 18.83 -17.59 -6.74
C LYS A 81 17.35 -17.84 -7.05
N LEU A 82 16.48 -16.90 -6.70
CA LEU A 82 15.05 -16.99 -7.00
C LEU A 82 14.76 -16.75 -8.49
N LYS A 83 13.84 -17.55 -9.06
CA LYS A 83 13.25 -17.26 -10.38
C LYS A 83 12.35 -16.01 -10.31
N PRO A 84 12.25 -15.20 -11.38
CA PRO A 84 11.49 -13.96 -11.40
C PRO A 84 10.01 -14.10 -10.98
N GLU A 85 9.35 -15.20 -11.34
CA GLU A 85 7.92 -15.43 -11.06
C GLU A 85 7.66 -15.56 -9.55
N VAL A 86 8.65 -16.05 -8.82
CA VAL A 86 8.58 -16.21 -7.38
C VAL A 86 8.79 -14.86 -6.71
N LYS A 87 9.75 -14.08 -7.20
CA LYS A 87 9.99 -12.67 -6.81
C LYS A 87 8.73 -11.83 -6.91
N GLU A 88 7.95 -11.99 -7.97
CA GLU A 88 6.66 -11.30 -8.15
C GLU A 88 5.63 -11.72 -7.07
N GLN A 89 5.51 -13.01 -6.78
CA GLN A 89 4.63 -13.51 -5.71
C GLN A 89 5.03 -12.97 -4.32
N TYR A 90 6.34 -12.90 -4.03
CA TYR A 90 6.85 -12.27 -2.81
C TYR A 90 6.48 -10.79 -2.73
N SER A 91 6.65 -10.06 -3.83
CA SER A 91 6.28 -8.65 -3.88
C SER A 91 4.80 -8.47 -3.58
N HIS A 92 3.93 -9.31 -4.12
CA HIS A 92 2.49 -9.22 -3.87
C HIS A 92 2.13 -9.52 -2.42
N LEU A 93 2.69 -10.58 -1.82
CA LEU A 93 2.46 -10.92 -0.42
C LEU A 93 2.92 -9.83 0.53
N ASN A 94 4.13 -9.29 0.31
CA ASN A 94 4.64 -8.18 1.12
C ASN A 94 3.73 -6.95 1.03
N THR A 95 3.21 -6.63 -0.15
CA THR A 95 2.26 -5.51 -0.31
C THR A 95 0.95 -5.78 0.42
N ILE A 96 0.38 -6.98 0.29
CA ILE A 96 -0.87 -7.35 0.98
C ILE A 96 -0.70 -7.24 2.49
N GLU A 97 0.39 -7.78 3.03
CA GLU A 97 0.66 -7.73 4.46
C GLU A 97 0.86 -6.30 4.95
N LYS A 98 1.59 -5.47 4.19
CA LYS A 98 1.72 -4.04 4.49
C LYS A 98 0.36 -3.36 4.60
N TYR A 99 -0.60 -3.67 3.73
CA TYR A 99 -1.94 -3.07 3.81
C TYR A 99 -2.69 -3.50 5.06
N ILE A 100 -2.58 -4.77 5.45
CA ILE A 100 -3.28 -5.33 6.63
C ILE A 100 -2.66 -4.78 7.93
N THR A 101 -1.34 -4.64 7.99
CA THR A 101 -0.64 -4.19 9.20
C THR A 101 -0.46 -2.67 9.30
N TYR A 102 -0.90 -1.91 8.29
CA TYR A 102 -0.74 -0.45 8.28
C TYR A 102 -1.64 0.24 9.31
N PHE A 103 -2.87 -0.24 9.47
CA PHE A 103 -3.82 0.29 10.45
C PHE A 103 -3.62 -0.41 11.80
N GLU A 104 -3.73 0.36 12.89
CA GLU A 104 -3.67 -0.15 14.25
C GLU A 104 -4.83 -1.12 14.53
N ALA A 105 -4.56 -2.21 15.25
CA ALA A 105 -5.47 -3.36 15.36
C ALA A 105 -6.87 -3.03 15.93
N GLU A 106 -6.98 -1.99 16.76
CA GLU A 106 -8.22 -1.56 17.42
C GLU A 106 -9.04 -0.56 16.59
N THR A 107 -8.57 -0.19 15.40
CA THR A 107 -9.26 0.78 14.53
C THR A 107 -10.31 0.13 13.64
N THR A 108 -11.38 0.89 13.31
CA THR A 108 -12.40 0.46 12.34
C THR A 108 -11.78 0.16 10.98
N TRP A 109 -10.78 0.93 10.54
CA TRP A 109 -10.10 0.73 9.26
C TRP A 109 -9.35 -0.60 9.20
N HIS A 110 -8.72 -1.04 10.30
CA HIS A 110 -8.09 -2.35 10.40
C HIS A 110 -9.11 -3.47 10.24
N SER A 111 -10.25 -3.37 10.94
CA SER A 111 -11.35 -4.33 10.82
C SER A 111 -11.86 -4.43 9.38
N LEU A 112 -12.17 -3.27 8.75
CA LEU A 112 -12.69 -3.23 7.38
C LEU A 112 -11.73 -3.83 6.33
N ILE A 113 -10.43 -3.53 6.41
CA ILE A 113 -9.46 -4.08 5.44
C ILE A 113 -9.26 -5.59 5.66
N ASN A 114 -9.27 -6.04 6.92
CA ASN A 114 -9.08 -7.45 7.26
C ASN A 114 -10.32 -8.29 6.86
N ASP A 115 -11.52 -7.80 7.12
CA ASP A 115 -12.76 -8.47 6.72
C ASP A 115 -12.84 -8.60 5.19
N TYR A 116 -12.45 -7.55 4.46
CA TYR A 116 -12.39 -7.61 3.01
C TYR A 116 -11.32 -8.60 2.51
N TYR A 117 -10.15 -8.66 3.17
CA TYR A 117 -9.13 -9.66 2.88
C TYR A 117 -9.62 -11.09 3.08
N VAL A 118 -10.32 -11.36 4.19
CA VAL A 118 -10.91 -12.68 4.48
C VAL A 118 -11.96 -13.04 3.42
N PHE A 119 -12.84 -12.09 3.07
CA PHE A 119 -13.83 -12.25 2.00
C PHE A 119 -13.19 -12.59 0.65
N LEU A 120 -12.13 -11.88 0.27
CA LEU A 120 -11.42 -12.15 -0.99
C LEU A 120 -10.68 -13.50 -0.98
N LYS A 121 -10.14 -13.91 0.16
CA LYS A 121 -9.49 -15.22 0.32
C LYS A 121 -10.44 -16.39 0.08
N GLN A 122 -11.69 -16.28 0.51
CA GLN A 122 -12.72 -17.31 0.30
C GLN A 122 -13.05 -17.52 -1.19
N LYS A 123 -12.77 -16.53 -2.05
CA LYS A 123 -12.99 -16.63 -3.50
C LYS A 123 -11.89 -17.36 -4.27
N HIS A 124 -10.90 -17.95 -3.58
CA HIS A 124 -9.80 -18.73 -4.18
C HIS A 124 -9.05 -18.02 -5.33
N ILE A 125 -8.93 -16.69 -5.27
CA ILE A 125 -8.24 -15.90 -6.29
C ILE A 125 -6.71 -15.93 -6.16
N THR A 126 -6.01 -15.54 -7.22
CA THR A 126 -4.54 -15.42 -7.20
C THR A 126 -4.06 -14.29 -6.28
N LEU A 127 -2.80 -14.38 -5.80
CA LEU A 127 -2.18 -13.31 -4.98
C LEU A 127 -2.12 -11.96 -5.71
N LYS A 128 -1.93 -11.98 -7.03
CA LYS A 128 -1.95 -10.79 -7.87
C LYS A 128 -3.33 -10.14 -7.87
N SER A 129 -4.39 -10.94 -8.11
CA SER A 129 -5.78 -10.47 -8.06
C SER A 129 -6.17 -9.95 -6.68
N LEU A 130 -5.75 -10.65 -5.61
CA LEU A 130 -5.97 -10.24 -4.22
C LEU A 130 -5.34 -8.88 -3.92
N ARG A 131 -4.06 -8.70 -4.28
CA ARG A 131 -3.36 -7.42 -4.14
C ARG A 131 -4.05 -6.32 -4.95
N LEU A 132 -4.44 -6.60 -6.19
CA LEU A 132 -5.10 -5.63 -7.05
C LEU A 132 -6.45 -5.16 -6.49
N ALA A 133 -7.22 -6.06 -5.87
CA ALA A 133 -8.48 -5.71 -5.21
C ALA A 133 -8.27 -4.95 -3.88
N LEU A 134 -7.26 -5.32 -3.09
CA LEU A 134 -6.97 -4.66 -1.82
C LEU A 134 -6.36 -3.27 -1.96
N THR A 135 -5.58 -3.03 -3.01
CA THR A 135 -4.89 -1.74 -3.23
C THR A 135 -5.85 -0.54 -3.20
N PRO A 136 -6.93 -0.49 -3.98
CA PRO A 136 -7.86 0.63 -3.94
C PRO A 136 -8.62 0.72 -2.60
N ALA A 137 -8.96 -0.42 -1.98
CA ALA A 137 -9.61 -0.45 -0.66
C ALA A 137 -8.70 0.19 0.41
N PHE A 138 -7.43 -0.19 0.43
CA PHE A 138 -6.41 0.38 1.32
C PHE A 138 -6.29 1.90 1.15
N HIS A 139 -6.19 2.39 -0.10
CA HIS A 139 -6.07 3.82 -0.35
C HIS A 139 -7.32 4.61 0.04
N LEU A 140 -8.52 4.07 -0.18
CA LEU A 140 -9.77 4.68 0.27
C LEU A 140 -9.84 4.78 1.80
N LEU A 141 -9.45 3.71 2.51
CA LEU A 141 -9.41 3.70 3.98
C LEU A 141 -8.33 4.65 4.52
N LYS A 142 -7.19 4.78 3.84
CA LYS A 142 -6.19 5.79 4.18
C LYS A 142 -6.76 7.22 4.07
N ASN A 143 -7.58 7.49 3.06
CA ASN A 143 -8.30 8.78 2.97
C ASN A 143 -9.28 8.96 4.14
N CYS A 144 -10.00 7.90 4.53
CA CYS A 144 -10.88 7.95 5.70
C CYS A 144 -10.09 8.32 6.97
N GLN A 145 -8.98 7.63 7.21
CA GLN A 145 -8.08 7.92 8.34
C GLN A 145 -7.58 9.37 8.32
N TYR A 146 -7.09 9.84 7.17
CA TYR A 146 -6.56 11.19 7.03
C TYR A 146 -7.59 12.29 7.34
N PHE A 147 -8.86 12.07 6.94
CA PHE A 147 -9.95 13.01 7.21
C PHE A 147 -10.76 12.67 8.47
N CYS A 148 -10.28 11.74 9.31
CA CYS A 148 -10.92 11.31 10.56
C CYS A 148 -12.37 10.79 10.39
N PHE A 149 -12.65 10.08 9.28
CA PHE A 149 -13.91 9.36 9.10
C PHE A 149 -13.78 7.93 9.57
N GLU A 150 -14.65 7.51 10.49
CA GLU A 150 -14.68 6.12 10.98
C GLU A 150 -15.05 5.11 9.90
N ASN A 151 -15.90 5.51 8.95
CA ASN A 151 -16.40 4.67 7.87
C ASN A 151 -16.28 5.38 6.51
N PRO A 152 -16.09 4.64 5.40
CA PRO A 152 -16.13 5.21 4.06
C PRO A 152 -17.48 5.86 3.76
N THR A 153 -17.45 7.09 3.24
CA THR A 153 -18.64 7.86 2.84
C THR A 153 -18.63 8.14 1.33
N GLN A 154 -19.76 8.62 0.80
CA GLN A 154 -19.84 9.06 -0.59
C GLN A 154 -18.81 10.16 -0.90
N ASP A 155 -18.70 11.17 -0.02
CA ASP A 155 -17.80 12.30 -0.27
C ASP A 155 -16.31 11.88 -0.30
N ILE A 156 -15.92 10.92 0.56
CA ILE A 156 -14.56 10.36 0.56
C ILE A 156 -14.31 9.55 -0.71
N LEU A 157 -15.29 8.77 -1.17
CA LEU A 157 -15.19 8.05 -2.44
C LEU A 157 -15.06 9.01 -3.62
N ASP A 158 -15.87 10.07 -3.65
CA ASP A 158 -15.88 11.06 -4.72
C ASP A 158 -14.54 11.81 -4.78
N GLY A 159 -14.01 12.24 -3.63
CA GLY A 159 -12.67 12.86 -3.55
C GLY A 159 -11.55 11.90 -3.98
N TYR A 160 -11.62 10.64 -3.55
CA TYR A 160 -10.67 9.60 -3.96
C TYR A 160 -10.70 9.34 -5.49
N LEU A 161 -11.88 9.17 -6.06
CA LEU A 161 -12.04 8.92 -7.49
C LEU A 161 -11.78 10.17 -8.32
N TRP A 162 -11.95 11.38 -7.78
CA TRP A 162 -11.53 12.62 -8.43
C TRP A 162 -10.00 12.70 -8.55
N ALA A 163 -9.25 12.31 -7.52
CA ALA A 163 -7.80 12.24 -7.64
C ALA A 163 -7.37 11.11 -8.61
N SER A 164 -8.03 9.95 -8.55
CA SER A 164 -7.65 8.72 -9.24
C SER A 164 -8.81 8.10 -10.04
N PRO A 165 -9.25 8.71 -11.16
CA PRO A 165 -10.44 8.25 -11.91
C PRO A 165 -10.31 6.82 -12.45
N GLY A 166 -9.08 6.42 -12.79
CA GLY A 166 -8.78 5.07 -13.29
C GLY A 166 -9.03 3.95 -12.27
N GLN A 167 -9.20 4.29 -10.99
CA GLN A 167 -9.44 3.30 -9.92
C GLN A 167 -10.91 2.92 -9.78
N LYS A 168 -11.84 3.51 -10.55
CA LYS A 168 -13.29 3.23 -10.43
C LYS A 168 -13.61 1.73 -10.50
N SER A 169 -13.11 1.04 -11.52
CA SER A 169 -13.39 -0.41 -11.68
C SER A 169 -12.78 -1.24 -10.56
N ALA A 170 -11.60 -0.85 -10.08
CA ALA A 170 -10.87 -1.57 -9.05
C ALA A 170 -11.52 -1.42 -7.66
N ILE A 171 -12.08 -0.24 -7.34
CA ILE A 171 -12.75 0.00 -6.04
C ILE A 171 -14.16 -0.58 -5.97
N THR A 172 -14.83 -0.81 -7.11
CA THR A 172 -16.21 -1.33 -7.19
C THR A 172 -16.43 -2.54 -6.28
N GLY A 173 -15.52 -3.51 -6.30
CA GLY A 173 -15.66 -4.73 -5.51
C GLY A 173 -15.64 -4.50 -4.00
N PHE A 174 -14.90 -3.49 -3.54
CA PHE A 174 -14.84 -3.11 -2.13
C PHE A 174 -16.10 -2.34 -1.71
N VAL A 175 -16.59 -1.42 -2.54
CA VAL A 175 -17.84 -0.69 -2.25
C VAL A 175 -19.03 -1.63 -2.16
N HIS A 176 -19.14 -2.61 -3.06
CA HIS A 176 -20.19 -3.64 -2.95
C HIS A 176 -20.08 -4.46 -1.67
N PHE A 177 -18.86 -4.79 -1.26
CA PHE A 177 -18.62 -5.47 0.01
C PHE A 177 -19.06 -4.60 1.21
N LEU A 178 -18.70 -3.32 1.24
CA LEU A 178 -19.09 -2.38 2.29
C LEU A 178 -20.62 -2.23 2.38
N ASN A 179 -21.29 -2.04 1.25
CA ASN A 179 -22.74 -1.86 1.23
C ASN A 179 -23.47 -3.12 1.69
N LYS A 180 -22.94 -4.31 1.39
CA LYS A 180 -23.56 -5.58 1.76
C LYS A 180 -23.31 -5.95 3.23
N ASN A 181 -22.10 -5.71 3.73
CA ASN A 181 -21.65 -6.28 5.01
C ASN A 181 -21.53 -5.24 6.14
N HIS A 182 -21.45 -3.95 5.81
CA HIS A 182 -21.23 -2.86 6.78
C HIS A 182 -22.27 -1.75 6.65
N SER A 183 -23.42 -2.03 6.00
CA SER A 183 -24.55 -1.10 5.82
C SER A 183 -24.16 0.28 5.28
N CYS A 184 -23.05 0.34 4.53
CA CYS A 184 -22.65 1.57 3.86
C CYS A 184 -23.64 1.88 2.74
N SER A 185 -24.02 3.16 2.57
CA SER A 185 -24.95 3.60 1.52
C SER A 185 -24.20 4.34 0.41
N ILE A 186 -23.13 3.73 -0.12
CA ILE A 186 -22.25 4.35 -1.12
C ILE A 186 -22.73 4.00 -2.53
N LYS A 187 -22.94 5.01 -3.37
CA LYS A 187 -23.41 4.87 -4.75
C LYS A 187 -22.23 4.98 -5.72
N LEU A 188 -22.15 4.03 -6.65
CA LEU A 188 -21.18 4.05 -7.76
C LEU A 188 -21.76 4.59 -9.07
N GLU A 189 -23.09 4.74 -9.09
CA GLU A 189 -23.86 5.29 -10.20
C GLU A 189 -23.57 6.79 -10.34
N GLY A 190 -23.44 7.29 -11.57
CA GLY A 190 -23.15 8.70 -11.84
C GLY A 190 -21.69 9.15 -11.74
N ILE A 191 -20.77 8.30 -11.27
CA ILE A 191 -19.33 8.64 -11.24
C ILE A 191 -18.74 8.47 -12.65
N ASP A 192 -18.51 9.57 -13.37
CA ASP A 192 -17.96 9.52 -14.73
C ASP A 192 -16.54 8.92 -14.77
N LYS A 193 -16.24 8.13 -15.82
CA LYS A 193 -14.88 7.61 -16.07
C LYS A 193 -13.87 8.72 -16.40
N LYS A 194 -14.36 9.86 -16.87
CA LYS A 194 -13.58 11.06 -17.17
C LYS A 194 -14.07 12.18 -16.27
N ILE A 195 -13.19 12.68 -15.41
CA ILE A 195 -13.53 13.81 -14.56
C ILE A 195 -13.56 15.07 -15.42
N LYS A 196 -14.68 15.78 -15.38
CA LYS A 196 -14.77 17.13 -15.90
C LYS A 196 -14.18 18.07 -14.86
N LEU A 197 -13.01 18.63 -15.16
CA LEU A 197 -12.43 19.68 -14.34
C LEU A 197 -13.33 20.91 -14.40
N SER A 198 -13.75 21.40 -13.24
CA SER A 198 -14.56 22.60 -13.12
C SER A 198 -13.70 23.74 -12.60
N ARG A 199 -14.07 24.97 -12.97
CA ARG A 199 -13.44 26.17 -12.42
C ARG A 199 -13.95 26.43 -11.00
N PRO A 200 -13.11 26.94 -10.09
CA PRO A 200 -13.58 27.48 -8.82
C PRO A 200 -14.61 28.60 -9.06
N LEU A 201 -15.63 28.68 -8.20
CA LEU A 201 -16.63 29.76 -8.23
C LEU A 201 -16.06 31.08 -7.69
N GLU A 202 -14.98 31.00 -6.92
CA GLU A 202 -14.35 32.15 -6.29
C GLU A 202 -13.53 32.96 -7.30
N SER A 203 -13.47 34.28 -7.09
CA SER A 203 -12.65 35.15 -7.94
C SER A 203 -11.16 34.80 -7.84
N ASN A 204 -10.43 35.00 -8.93
CA ASN A 204 -8.98 34.79 -8.98
C ASN A 204 -8.25 35.59 -7.86
N LYS A 205 -8.72 36.80 -7.55
CA LYS A 205 -8.21 37.64 -6.45
C LYS A 205 -8.35 36.93 -5.09
N HIS A 206 -9.49 36.29 -4.84
CA HIS A 206 -9.73 35.58 -3.59
C HIS A 206 -8.87 34.31 -3.48
N LEU A 207 -8.74 33.55 -4.57
CA LEU A 207 -7.85 32.38 -4.63
C LEU A 207 -6.39 32.76 -4.37
N LYS A 208 -5.93 33.88 -4.95
CA LYS A 208 -4.59 34.43 -4.69
C LYS A 208 -4.39 34.76 -3.21
N GLN A 209 -5.36 35.43 -2.59
CA GLN A 209 -5.29 35.78 -1.17
C GLN A 209 -5.24 34.55 -0.27
N LYS A 210 -6.03 33.51 -0.57
CA LYS A 210 -5.97 32.22 0.14
C LYS A 210 -4.60 31.55 0.00
N LEU A 211 -4.03 31.54 -1.20
CA LEU A 211 -2.69 30.96 -1.39
C LEU A 211 -1.65 31.73 -0.56
N ILE A 212 -1.63 33.06 -0.66
CA ILE A 212 -0.70 33.92 0.09
C ILE A 212 -0.86 33.73 1.60
N SER A 213 -2.10 33.67 2.12
CA SER A 213 -2.32 33.49 3.56
C SER A 213 -1.79 32.15 4.08
N THR A 214 -1.84 31.10 3.25
CA THR A 214 -1.20 29.79 3.56
C THR A 214 0.31 29.91 3.63
N LEU A 215 0.91 30.63 2.69
CA LEU A 215 2.37 30.78 2.60
C LEU A 215 2.96 31.64 3.72
N ARG A 216 2.16 32.48 4.38
CA ARG A 216 2.60 33.32 5.50
C ARG A 216 2.96 32.53 6.76
N PHE A 217 2.32 31.39 6.98
CA PHE A 217 2.51 30.57 8.17
C PHE A 217 2.87 29.14 7.79
N PRO A 218 4.08 28.92 7.25
CA PRO A 218 4.49 27.60 6.79
C PRO A 218 4.66 26.65 7.97
N THR A 219 4.15 25.42 7.81
CA THR A 219 4.38 24.33 8.77
C THR A 219 4.66 23.05 7.99
N LYS A 220 5.39 22.10 8.59
CA LYS A 220 5.70 20.82 7.95
C LYS A 220 4.61 19.75 8.17
N SER A 221 3.40 20.14 8.57
CA SER A 221 2.32 19.18 8.79
C SER A 221 1.74 18.68 7.47
N GLU A 222 1.31 17.41 7.44
CA GLU A 222 0.67 16.83 6.24
C GLU A 222 -0.59 17.63 5.84
N GLN A 223 -1.36 18.09 6.84
CA GLN A 223 -2.53 18.95 6.66
C GLN A 223 -2.20 20.28 5.99
N TYR A 224 -1.09 20.91 6.38
CA TYR A 224 -0.62 22.12 5.73
C TYR A 224 -0.24 21.88 4.28
N ILE A 225 0.53 20.82 4.01
CA ILE A 225 0.97 20.48 2.65
C ILE A 225 -0.24 20.22 1.75
N GLN A 226 -1.23 19.44 2.20
CA GLN A 226 -2.45 19.19 1.43
C GLN A 226 -3.26 20.47 1.20
N THR A 227 -3.35 21.35 2.19
CA THR A 227 -4.04 22.64 2.06
C THR A 227 -3.33 23.55 1.06
N LEU A 228 -1.99 23.61 1.13
CA LEU A 228 -1.16 24.38 0.22
C LEU A 228 -1.30 23.87 -1.22
N LEU A 229 -1.22 22.56 -1.42
CA LEU A 229 -1.41 21.91 -2.73
C LEU A 229 -2.78 22.19 -3.32
N LYS A 230 -3.84 22.05 -2.52
CA LYS A 230 -5.20 22.35 -2.95
C LYS A 230 -5.33 23.80 -3.42
N ARG A 231 -4.86 24.75 -2.62
CA ARG A 231 -4.92 26.19 -2.94
C ARG A 231 -4.04 26.54 -4.15
N ALA A 232 -2.89 25.90 -4.30
CA ALA A 232 -2.02 26.08 -5.46
C ALA A 232 -2.69 25.58 -6.74
N VAL A 233 -3.34 24.41 -6.72
CA VAL A 233 -4.09 23.88 -7.86
C VAL A 233 -5.27 24.78 -8.23
N GLU A 234 -6.03 25.23 -7.23
CA GLU A 234 -7.18 26.13 -7.43
C GLU A 234 -6.75 27.46 -8.05
N TYR A 235 -5.65 28.06 -7.58
CA TYR A 235 -5.18 29.36 -8.06
C TYR A 235 -4.44 29.27 -9.40
N LEU A 236 -3.43 28.40 -9.51
CA LEU A 236 -2.50 28.35 -10.65
C LEU A 236 -3.13 27.67 -11.87
N HIS A 237 -3.99 26.68 -11.65
CA HIS A 237 -4.60 25.91 -12.74
C HIS A 237 -6.09 26.18 -12.91
N LEU A 238 -6.70 26.98 -12.02
CA LEU A 238 -8.14 27.29 -12.03
C LEU A 238 -8.98 26.00 -12.04
N ILE A 239 -8.57 25.02 -11.24
CA ILE A 239 -9.25 23.73 -11.08
C ILE A 239 -9.83 23.67 -9.67
N LYS A 240 -11.15 23.52 -9.56
CA LYS A 240 -11.83 23.28 -8.29
C LYS A 240 -11.51 21.87 -7.82
N VAL A 241 -10.88 21.78 -6.64
CA VAL A 241 -10.60 20.50 -5.98
C VAL A 241 -11.76 20.17 -5.05
N PRO A 242 -12.39 18.99 -5.16
CA PRO A 242 -13.45 18.57 -4.25
C PRO A 242 -13.01 18.54 -2.79
N ASN A 243 -13.99 18.37 -1.91
CA ASN A 243 -13.70 18.09 -0.51
C ASN A 243 -13.13 16.67 -0.39
N TYR A 244 -12.42 16.44 0.71
CA TYR A 244 -11.84 15.14 1.06
C TYR A 244 -10.98 14.49 -0.05
N THR A 245 -10.32 15.33 -0.84
CA THR A 245 -9.38 14.90 -1.88
C THR A 245 -7.97 15.01 -1.34
N ILE A 246 -7.20 13.92 -1.42
CA ILE A 246 -5.75 13.93 -1.15
C ILE A 246 -5.03 14.07 -2.47
N ILE A 247 -4.19 15.09 -2.57
CA ILE A 247 -3.33 15.35 -3.72
C ILE A 247 -1.98 14.67 -3.46
N THR A 248 -1.55 13.83 -4.39
CA THR A 248 -0.25 13.15 -4.32
C THR A 248 0.73 13.76 -5.31
N CYS A 249 1.93 14.03 -4.82
CA CYS A 249 3.04 14.54 -5.61
C CYS A 249 3.88 13.35 -6.09
N SER A 250 4.07 13.21 -7.39
CA SER A 250 5.07 12.27 -7.91
C SER A 250 6.35 13.04 -8.20
N LYS A 251 7.41 12.77 -7.45
CA LYS A 251 8.75 13.24 -7.82
C LYS A 251 9.26 12.38 -8.98
N LYS A 252 9.58 13.01 -10.11
CA LYS A 252 10.52 12.44 -11.09
C LYS A 252 11.82 13.23 -11.05
N THR A 253 12.89 12.50 -11.30
CA THR A 253 14.30 12.89 -11.32
C THR A 253 14.54 14.33 -11.81
N PHE A 254 15.30 15.09 -11.01
CA PHE A 254 16.01 16.34 -11.30
C PHE A 254 15.38 17.26 -12.37
N GLN A 255 14.54 18.20 -11.92
CA GLN A 255 14.27 19.56 -12.45
C GLN A 255 12.80 19.94 -12.68
N THR A 256 11.84 19.00 -12.70
CA THR A 256 10.40 19.35 -12.79
C THR A 256 9.51 18.49 -11.90
N GLN A 257 8.95 19.10 -10.85
CA GLN A 257 7.95 18.45 -10.00
C GLN A 257 6.55 18.71 -10.58
N HIS A 258 5.76 17.63 -10.70
CA HIS A 258 4.41 17.70 -11.23
C HIS A 258 3.45 16.89 -10.34
N LEU A 259 2.22 17.37 -10.27
CA LEU A 259 1.11 16.65 -9.66
C LEU A 259 0.41 15.81 -10.72
N HIS A 260 0.07 14.58 -10.37
CA HIS A 260 -0.87 13.79 -11.14
C HIS A 260 -2.25 13.94 -10.51
N ILE A 261 -3.14 14.69 -11.16
CA ILE A 261 -4.50 14.92 -10.69
C ILE A 261 -5.48 14.60 -11.82
N ALA A 262 -6.51 13.81 -11.53
CA ALA A 262 -7.60 13.53 -12.48
C ALA A 262 -7.11 12.99 -13.85
N GLY A 263 -5.97 12.29 -13.87
CA GLY A 263 -5.34 11.78 -15.11
C GLY A 263 -4.52 12.82 -15.89
N GLN A 264 -4.33 14.03 -15.36
CA GLN A 264 -3.54 15.10 -15.97
C GLN A 264 -2.27 15.39 -15.17
N LYS A 265 -1.23 15.90 -15.85
CA LYS A 265 -0.01 16.41 -15.23
C LYS A 265 -0.13 17.92 -15.04
N LEU A 266 -0.06 18.36 -13.80
CA LEU A 266 -0.11 19.78 -13.43
C LEU A 266 1.24 20.21 -12.87
N TYR A 267 1.76 21.33 -13.35
CA TYR A 267 3.06 21.85 -12.95
C TYR A 267 2.91 22.92 -11.89
N ILE A 268 3.58 22.72 -10.75
CA ILE A 268 3.60 23.68 -9.65
C ILE A 268 5.03 24.20 -9.49
N PRO A 269 5.23 25.49 -9.13
CA PRO A 269 6.55 26.03 -8.81
C PRO A 269 7.29 25.21 -7.75
N ASN A 270 8.60 25.01 -7.95
CA ASN A 270 9.47 24.26 -7.03
C ASN A 270 9.46 24.84 -5.60
N ASP A 271 9.25 26.15 -5.46
CA ASP A 271 9.16 26.84 -4.16
C ASP A 271 8.00 26.34 -3.29
N ILE A 272 6.97 25.70 -3.86
CA ILE A 272 5.88 25.09 -3.10
C ILE A 272 6.27 23.70 -2.59
N PHE A 273 7.21 23.03 -3.26
CA PHE A 273 7.67 21.70 -2.88
C PHE A 273 8.80 21.71 -1.85
N THR A 274 9.47 22.84 -1.63
CA THR A 274 10.48 23.00 -0.57
C THR A 274 9.91 22.71 0.82
N PHE A 275 8.58 22.85 1.00
CA PHE A 275 7.88 22.52 2.23
C PHE A 275 7.51 21.03 2.37
N MET A 276 7.84 20.19 1.39
CA MET A 276 7.54 18.75 1.38
C MET A 276 8.73 17.85 1.75
N ASP A 277 9.90 18.43 1.99
CA ASP A 277 11.14 17.78 2.43
C ASP A 277 11.46 18.11 3.91
#